data_AF-D2KCE5-F1
#
_entry.id   AF-D2KCE5-F1
#
_cell.length_a   1.000
_cell.length_b   1.000
_cell.length_c   1.000
_cell.angle_alpha   90.00
_cell.angle_beta   90.00
_cell.angle_gamma   90.00
#
_symmetry.space_group_name_H-M   'P 1'
#
loop_
_entity.id
_entity.type
_entity.pdbx_description
1 polymer ?
#
loop_
_entity_poly.entity_id
_entity_poly.type
_entity_poly.pdbx_seq_one_letter_code
_entity_poly.pdbx_strand_id
1 'polypeptide(L)'
;MHDASLIVFTGIGALLLLLPLPLQWRARNSGTLLLIMWLFLGNLLVFVDCIVWWDSYSNPAPIWCDIVTKFFVGLPVGISASSLCITRRLVMIASSSTVAISQSKKRRALFIDLLLGLILPMIVMTLHYIVQPHRFDIWEGYGCQTSTRYSIVSVFTVTLWSPVITIIAAIYGIIAIRLFLSRRLQFQTILKASRSGLDNRHYIRLLALASVDIVLGLPFTLLALVKDIQQRMTYPSWQWVHANWSRVDVYRADQYMSSGAFITNLTLPRWLPVLLAIVFFLFFGVSTDAIGEYGRWLRWLRQRCGFDFVSQKQELPKVIPKLGSTIVQPLGSDTKDENLGEEELLKDGGLFEPQSSMRPVVSKRVAVAVLVEREVA
;
A
#
# COMPACT_ATOMS: atom_id res chain seq x y z
N MET A 1 -33.63 8.83 9.31
CA MET A 1 -33.40 7.46 8.83
C MET A 1 -31.92 7.16 9.01
N HIS A 2 -31.60 6.09 9.75
CA HIS A 2 -30.22 5.71 10.01
C HIS A 2 -29.61 5.06 8.76
N ASP A 3 -28.41 5.48 8.38
CA ASP A 3 -27.72 4.97 7.18
C ASP A 3 -27.06 3.60 7.48
N ALA A 4 -27.86 2.53 7.55
CA ALA A 4 -27.36 1.15 7.73
C ALA A 4 -26.29 0.77 6.71
N SER A 5 -26.39 1.31 5.50
CA SER A 5 -25.40 1.13 4.44
C SER A 5 -24.01 1.57 4.89
N LEU A 6 -23.89 2.72 5.57
CA LEU A 6 -22.61 3.24 6.01
C LEU A 6 -21.91 2.28 7.00
N ILE A 7 -22.66 1.63 7.90
CA ILE A 7 -22.10 0.61 8.82
C ILE A 7 -21.54 -0.57 8.03
N VAL A 8 -22.33 -1.12 7.10
CA VAL A 8 -21.92 -2.29 6.32
C VAL A 8 -20.68 -1.97 5.47
N PHE A 9 -20.68 -0.85 4.75
CA PHE A 9 -19.59 -0.51 3.86
C PHE A 9 -18.33 -0.04 4.58
N THR A 10 -18.43 0.62 5.73
CA THR A 10 -17.24 0.97 6.54
C THR A 10 -16.59 -0.26 7.17
N GLY A 11 -17.40 -1.21 7.67
CA GLY A 11 -16.90 -2.50 8.15
C GLY A 11 -16.22 -3.30 7.04
N ILE A 12 -16.86 -3.43 5.87
CA ILE A 12 -16.27 -4.11 4.70
C ILE A 12 -15.01 -3.37 4.23
N GLY A 13 -15.04 -2.05 4.12
CA GLY A 13 -13.90 -1.23 3.69
C GLY A 13 -12.68 -1.42 4.59
N ALA A 14 -12.88 -1.44 5.91
CA ALA A 14 -11.81 -1.72 6.87
C ALA A 14 -11.22 -3.12 6.68
N LEU A 15 -12.06 -4.15 6.50
CA LEU A 15 -11.61 -5.53 6.27
C LEU A 15 -10.85 -5.69 4.94
N LEU A 16 -11.34 -5.07 3.86
CA LEU A 16 -10.71 -5.11 2.54
C LEU A 16 -9.31 -4.49 2.56
N LEU A 17 -9.06 -3.49 3.40
CA LEU A 17 -7.73 -2.87 3.56
C LEU A 17 -6.71 -3.75 4.28
N LEU A 18 -7.16 -4.66 5.16
CA LEU A 18 -6.28 -5.57 5.88
C LEU A 18 -5.69 -6.67 4.97
N LEU A 19 -6.40 -7.06 3.91
CA LEU A 19 -5.96 -8.10 2.98
C LEU A 19 -4.67 -7.73 2.21
N PRO A 20 -4.53 -6.56 1.57
CA PRO A 20 -3.30 -6.16 0.87
C PRO A 20 -2.20 -5.64 1.81
N LEU A 21 -2.48 -5.40 3.10
CA LEU A 21 -1.53 -4.82 4.05
C LEU A 21 -0.21 -5.62 4.18
N PRO A 22 -0.20 -6.96 4.33
CA PRO A 22 1.05 -7.73 4.45
C PRO A 22 1.91 -7.66 3.18
N LEU A 23 1.26 -7.64 2.01
CA LEU A 23 1.96 -7.50 0.73
C LEU A 23 2.61 -6.12 0.63
N GLN A 24 1.87 -5.08 0.98
CA GLN A 24 2.39 -3.72 0.89
C GLN A 24 3.46 -3.41 1.93
N TRP A 25 3.38 -4.06 3.08
CA TRP A 25 4.44 -4.06 4.09
C TRP A 25 5.74 -4.64 3.53
N ARG A 26 5.66 -5.79 2.84
CA ARG A 26 6.82 -6.41 2.17
C ARG A 26 7.37 -5.53 1.04
N ALA A 27 6.51 -4.81 0.32
CA ALA A 27 6.90 -3.87 -0.73
C ALA A 27 7.59 -2.59 -0.18
N ARG A 28 7.55 -2.36 1.14
CA ARG A 28 8.15 -1.20 1.84
C ARG A 28 7.79 0.13 1.17
N ASN A 29 6.53 0.28 0.79
CA ASN A 29 6.00 1.52 0.23
C ASN A 29 5.31 2.34 1.32
N SER A 30 6.06 3.28 1.90
CA SER A 30 5.63 4.22 2.94
C SER A 30 4.34 4.95 2.59
N GLY A 31 4.25 5.56 1.41
CA GLY A 31 3.07 6.33 1.01
C GLY A 31 1.78 5.51 1.00
N THR A 32 1.83 4.28 0.48
CA THR A 32 0.67 3.38 0.51
C THR A 32 0.37 2.80 1.88
N LEU A 33 1.37 2.57 2.73
CA LEU A 33 1.15 2.10 4.09
C LEU A 33 0.48 3.19 4.93
N LEU A 34 0.89 4.45 4.75
CA LEU A 34 0.23 5.61 5.34
C LEU A 34 -1.21 5.74 4.84
N LEU A 35 -1.45 5.58 3.54
CA LEU A 35 -2.81 5.59 2.98
C LEU A 35 -3.69 4.49 3.59
N ILE A 36 -3.19 3.25 3.67
CA ILE A 36 -3.92 2.14 4.30
C ILE A 36 -4.23 2.48 5.76
N MET A 37 -3.27 3.02 6.51
CA MET A 37 -3.46 3.39 7.91
C MET A 37 -4.57 4.44 8.07
N TRP A 38 -4.53 5.53 7.31
CA TRP A 38 -5.53 6.60 7.36
C TRP A 38 -6.92 6.11 6.94
N LEU A 39 -7.02 5.34 5.86
CA LEU A 39 -8.30 4.79 5.40
C LEU A 39 -8.86 3.74 6.36
N PHE A 40 -8.02 2.87 6.92
CA PHE A 40 -8.44 1.86 7.88
C PHE A 40 -9.00 2.51 9.15
N LEU A 41 -8.25 3.46 9.73
CA LEU A 41 -8.70 4.20 10.90
C LEU A 41 -9.96 5.02 10.59
N GLY A 42 -10.02 5.72 9.44
CA GLY A 42 -11.21 6.46 9.04
C GLY A 42 -12.47 5.59 8.95
N ASN A 43 -12.37 4.41 8.32
CA ASN A 43 -13.48 3.46 8.25
C ASN A 43 -13.83 2.88 9.63
N LEU A 44 -12.85 2.53 10.45
CA LEU A 44 -13.07 1.99 11.79
C LEU A 44 -13.78 2.98 12.72
N LEU A 45 -13.37 4.25 12.70
CA LEU A 45 -13.97 5.28 13.54
C LEU A 45 -15.42 5.55 13.14
N VAL A 46 -15.70 5.67 11.83
CA VAL A 46 -17.08 5.85 11.34
C VAL A 46 -17.93 4.62 11.65
N PHE A 47 -17.39 3.41 11.52
CA PHE A 47 -18.09 2.16 11.85
C PHE A 47 -18.52 2.14 13.32
N VAL A 48 -17.61 2.46 14.24
CA VAL A 48 -17.92 2.50 15.68
C VAL A 48 -18.91 3.63 15.99
N ASP A 49 -18.73 4.82 15.43
CA ASP A 49 -19.65 5.95 15.63
C ASP A 49 -21.09 5.60 15.22
N CYS A 50 -21.27 4.98 14.06
CA CYS A 50 -22.60 4.61 13.58
C CYS A 50 -23.26 3.48 14.40
N ILE A 51 -22.47 2.60 15.03
CA ILE A 51 -23.00 1.53 15.90
C ILE A 51 -23.38 2.09 17.27
N VAL A 52 -22.49 2.84 17.91
CA VAL A 52 -22.69 3.32 19.28
C VAL A 52 -23.82 4.35 19.35
N TRP A 53 -23.91 5.23 18.36
CA TRP A 53 -24.94 6.27 18.30
C TRP A 53 -26.10 5.92 17.36
N TRP A 54 -26.31 4.64 17.03
CA TRP A 54 -27.37 4.22 16.10
C TRP A 54 -28.71 4.87 16.42
N ASP A 55 -29.20 4.73 17.65
CA ASP A 55 -30.46 5.34 18.13
C ASP A 55 -30.23 6.05 19.48
N SER A 56 -29.08 6.70 19.59
CA SER A 56 -28.71 7.42 20.80
C SER A 56 -28.02 8.73 20.47
N TYR A 57 -28.29 9.73 21.29
CA TYR A 57 -27.61 11.02 21.31
C TYR A 57 -26.91 11.26 22.66
N SER A 58 -26.85 10.22 23.51
CA SER A 58 -26.14 10.29 24.79
C SER A 58 -24.63 10.42 24.57
N ASN A 59 -23.88 10.80 25.61
CA ASN A 59 -22.42 10.84 25.59
C ASN A 59 -21.83 9.65 26.39
N PRO A 60 -21.90 8.40 25.87
CA PRO A 60 -21.45 7.22 26.60
C PRO A 60 -19.91 7.15 26.70
N ALA A 61 -19.19 7.78 25.76
CA ALA A 61 -17.75 7.68 25.63
C ALA A 61 -17.11 9.04 25.28
N PRO A 62 -16.95 9.96 26.25
CA PRO A 62 -16.43 11.30 25.99
C PRO A 62 -14.98 11.29 25.46
N ILE A 63 -14.13 10.39 25.98
CA ILE A 63 -12.72 10.26 25.54
C ILE A 63 -12.66 9.79 24.07
N TRP A 64 -13.59 8.92 23.66
CA TRP A 64 -13.68 8.48 22.28
C TRP A 64 -13.97 9.65 21.34
N CYS A 65 -14.96 10.49 21.68
CA CYS A 65 -15.28 11.67 20.87
C CYS A 65 -14.13 12.67 20.77
N ASP A 66 -13.34 12.87 21.84
CA ASP A 66 -12.15 13.74 21.76
C ASP A 66 -11.15 13.23 20.72
N ILE A 67 -10.91 11.92 20.68
CA ILE A 67 -9.97 11.30 19.74
C ILE A 67 -10.53 11.35 18.32
N VAL A 68 -11.79 10.93 18.14
CA VAL A 68 -12.43 10.83 16.82
C VAL A 68 -12.54 12.17 16.14
N THR A 69 -12.95 13.21 16.86
CA THR A 69 -13.09 14.54 16.27
C THR A 69 -11.76 15.09 15.81
N LYS A 70 -10.69 15.00 16.61
CA LYS A 70 -9.35 15.38 16.16
C LYS A 70 -8.91 14.56 14.95
N PHE A 71 -9.18 13.26 14.95
CA PHE A 71 -8.83 12.41 13.83
C PHE A 71 -9.55 12.81 12.53
N PHE A 72 -10.85 13.10 12.58
CA PHE A 72 -11.62 13.55 11.41
C PHE A 72 -11.09 14.85 10.81
N VAL A 73 -10.50 15.74 11.60
CA VAL A 73 -9.82 16.93 11.08
C VAL A 73 -8.56 16.58 10.28
N GLY A 74 -7.73 15.67 10.80
CA GLY A 74 -6.48 15.31 10.12
C GLY A 74 -6.62 14.25 9.03
N LEU A 75 -7.71 13.49 8.99
CA LEU A 75 -7.98 12.47 7.98
C LEU A 75 -7.86 12.97 6.52
N PRO A 76 -8.51 14.07 6.09
CA PRO A 76 -8.36 14.57 4.72
C PRO A 76 -6.92 14.99 4.40
N VAL A 77 -6.23 15.61 5.36
CA VAL A 77 -4.81 16.00 5.23
C VAL A 77 -3.92 14.77 5.11
N GLY A 78 -4.17 13.73 5.91
CA GLY A 78 -3.43 12.47 5.90
C GLY A 78 -3.60 11.68 4.60
N ILE A 79 -4.81 11.61 4.06
CA ILE A 79 -5.09 11.01 2.74
C ILE A 79 -4.34 11.77 1.65
N SER A 80 -4.50 13.10 1.59
CA SER A 80 -3.84 13.97 0.61
C SER A 80 -2.30 13.85 0.68
N ALA A 81 -1.75 13.84 1.89
CA ALA A 81 -0.31 13.71 2.11
C ALA A 81 0.21 12.32 1.73
N SER A 82 -0.56 11.26 1.97
CA SER A 82 -0.22 9.90 1.54
C SER A 82 -0.16 9.81 0.02
N SER A 83 -1.11 10.44 -0.67
CA SER A 83 -1.14 10.56 -2.13
C SER A 83 0.09 11.31 -2.66
N LEU A 84 0.45 12.44 -2.05
CA LEU A 84 1.70 13.16 -2.36
C LEU A 84 2.94 12.29 -2.16
N CYS A 85 3.00 11.48 -1.10
CA CYS A 85 4.12 10.57 -0.86
C CYS A 85 4.22 9.49 -1.95
N ILE A 86 3.08 8.95 -2.39
CA ILE A 86 3.02 7.99 -3.50
C ILE A 86 3.53 8.63 -4.79
N THR A 87 2.97 9.77 -5.21
CA THR A 87 3.36 10.42 -6.47
C THR A 87 4.81 10.90 -6.45
N ARG A 88 5.29 11.44 -5.32
CA ARG A 88 6.70 11.82 -5.15
C ARG A 88 7.64 10.62 -5.31
N ARG A 89 7.30 9.47 -4.72
CA ARG A 89 8.07 8.23 -4.89
C ARG A 89 8.08 7.74 -6.32
N LEU A 90 6.94 7.80 -7.02
CA LEU A 90 6.85 7.42 -8.43
C LEU A 90 7.76 8.30 -9.30
N VAL A 91 7.76 9.63 -9.08
CA VAL A 91 8.68 10.56 -9.76
C VAL A 91 10.14 10.24 -9.47
N MET A 92 10.51 9.99 -8.20
CA MET A 92 11.89 9.62 -7.85
C MET A 92 12.35 8.33 -8.55
N ILE A 93 11.46 7.34 -8.70
CA ILE A 93 11.78 6.10 -9.42
C ILE A 93 11.89 6.35 -10.92
N ALA A 94 10.93 7.05 -11.52
CA ALA A 94 10.89 7.31 -12.96
C ALA A 94 12.00 8.25 -13.46
N SER A 95 12.44 9.19 -12.61
CA SER A 95 13.54 10.11 -12.91
C SER A 95 14.93 9.50 -12.70
N SER A 96 15.04 8.42 -11.90
CA SER A 96 16.33 7.79 -11.63
C SER A 96 16.98 7.31 -12.93
N SER A 97 18.25 7.66 -13.11
CA SER A 97 19.09 7.05 -14.15
C SER A 97 19.37 5.59 -13.76
N THR A 98 19.94 4.80 -14.67
CA THR A 98 20.32 3.39 -14.47
C THR A 98 21.26 3.11 -13.29
N VAL A 99 21.63 4.13 -12.51
CA VAL A 99 22.41 4.01 -11.27
C VAL A 99 21.49 3.70 -10.09
N ALA A 100 21.83 2.66 -9.34
CA ALA A 100 21.07 2.24 -8.17
C ALA A 100 20.89 3.38 -7.15
N ILE A 101 19.66 3.54 -6.63
CA ILE A 101 19.36 4.55 -5.61
C ILE A 101 20.10 4.21 -4.32
N SER A 102 20.95 5.14 -3.85
CA SER A 102 21.69 5.00 -2.58
C SER A 102 20.76 4.82 -1.37
N GLN A 103 21.21 4.06 -0.38
CA GLN A 103 20.47 3.80 0.87
C GLN A 103 20.18 5.08 1.67
N SER A 104 21.09 6.06 1.63
CA SER A 104 20.86 7.36 2.29
C SER A 104 19.68 8.11 1.67
N LYS A 105 19.55 8.07 0.34
CA LYS A 105 18.40 8.66 -0.38
C LYS A 105 17.10 7.94 -0.02
N LYS A 106 17.11 6.61 0.14
CA LYS A 106 15.94 5.84 0.58
C LYS A 106 15.50 6.21 2.00
N ARG A 107 16.45 6.34 2.94
CA ARG A 107 16.16 6.77 4.33
C ARG A 107 15.61 8.19 4.38
N ARG A 108 16.21 9.12 3.64
CA ARG A 108 15.74 10.51 3.54
C ARG A 108 14.33 10.58 2.94
N ALA A 109 14.04 9.78 1.90
CA ALA A 109 12.71 9.69 1.33
C ALA A 109 11.67 9.20 2.34
N LEU A 110 12.00 8.15 3.11
CA LEU A 110 11.13 7.65 4.18
C LEU A 110 10.89 8.70 5.26
N PHE A 111 11.93 9.42 5.70
CA PHE A 111 11.78 10.47 6.70
C PHE A 111 10.84 11.59 6.21
N ILE A 112 10.99 12.02 4.96
CA ILE A 112 10.09 13.01 4.35
C ILE A 112 8.66 12.47 4.25
N ASP A 113 8.48 11.18 3.93
CA ASP A 113 7.15 10.56 3.88
C ASP A 113 6.47 10.56 5.26
N LEU A 114 7.21 10.25 6.33
CA LEU A 114 6.66 10.26 7.68
C LEU A 114 6.36 11.70 8.16
N LEU A 115 7.21 12.65 7.80
CA LEU A 115 7.00 14.07 8.11
C LEU A 115 5.71 14.59 7.44
N LEU A 116 5.53 14.30 6.15
CA LEU A 116 4.35 14.75 5.40
C LEU A 116 3.09 13.96 5.78
N GLY A 117 3.18 12.63 5.91
CA GLY A 117 2.02 11.76 6.07
C GLY A 117 1.56 11.51 7.50
N LEU A 118 2.36 11.87 8.52
CA LEU A 118 1.97 11.76 9.93
C LEU A 118 2.09 13.11 10.64
N ILE A 119 3.28 13.72 10.64
CA ILE A 119 3.54 14.90 11.46
C ILE A 119 2.69 16.10 11.00
N LEU A 120 2.58 16.33 9.69
CA LEU A 120 1.76 17.43 9.16
C LEU A 120 0.27 17.29 9.52
N PRO A 121 -0.41 16.14 9.33
CA PRO A 121 -1.76 15.91 9.86
C PRO A 121 -1.86 16.18 11.36
N MET A 122 -0.91 15.69 12.18
CA MET A 122 -0.92 15.89 13.63
C MET A 122 -0.80 17.38 14.02
N ILE A 123 0.01 18.15 13.29
CA ILE A 123 0.10 19.61 13.46
C ILE A 123 -1.26 20.26 13.17
N VAL A 124 -1.92 19.88 12.05
CA VAL A 124 -3.25 20.41 11.71
C VAL A 124 -4.30 20.03 12.76
N MET A 125 -4.29 18.79 13.26
CA MET A 125 -5.17 18.35 14.35
C MET A 125 -4.97 19.19 15.63
N THR A 126 -3.73 19.61 15.89
CA THR A 126 -3.40 20.45 17.05
C THR A 126 -3.85 21.90 16.82
N LEU A 127 -3.54 22.46 15.65
CA LEU A 127 -3.94 23.83 15.26
C LEU A 127 -5.46 24.00 15.22
N HIS A 128 -6.22 22.93 14.96
CA HIS A 128 -7.68 22.94 15.02
C HIS A 128 -8.22 23.48 16.34
N TYR A 129 -7.52 23.27 17.47
CA TYR A 129 -7.95 23.81 18.76
C TYR A 129 -8.19 25.33 18.72
N ILE A 130 -7.43 26.07 17.91
CA ILE A 130 -7.55 27.53 17.78
C ILE A 130 -8.95 27.96 17.32
N VAL A 131 -9.58 27.15 16.48
CA VAL A 131 -10.84 27.46 15.80
C VAL A 131 -11.99 26.59 16.28
N GLN A 132 -11.79 25.88 17.38
CA GLN A 132 -12.73 24.96 17.98
C GLN A 132 -13.52 25.68 19.09
N PRO A 133 -14.79 26.06 18.87
CA PRO A 133 -15.55 26.84 19.85
C PRO A 133 -16.00 26.01 21.06
N HIS A 134 -16.19 24.70 20.89
CA HIS A 134 -16.54 23.79 21.96
C HIS A 134 -16.03 22.37 21.69
N ARG A 135 -16.13 21.48 22.67
CA ARG A 135 -15.36 20.23 22.73
C ARG A 135 -15.67 19.30 21.57
N PHE A 136 -16.95 19.03 21.29
CA PHE A 136 -17.42 18.28 20.13
C PHE A 136 -18.94 18.31 20.07
N ASP A 137 -19.48 17.88 18.93
CA ASP A 137 -20.90 17.66 18.71
C ASP A 137 -21.22 16.16 18.72
N ILE A 138 -22.41 15.80 19.18
CA ILE A 138 -22.97 14.45 19.02
C ILE A 138 -24.22 14.54 18.15
N TRP A 139 -24.22 13.79 17.06
CA TRP A 139 -25.35 13.70 16.13
C TRP A 139 -25.97 12.32 16.24
N GLU A 140 -27.26 12.25 16.55
CA GLU A 140 -28.01 10.98 16.58
C GLU A 140 -27.84 10.22 15.26
N GLY A 141 -27.54 8.92 15.31
CA GLY A 141 -27.27 8.08 14.13
C GLY A 141 -25.88 8.22 13.47
N TYR A 142 -25.14 9.29 13.74
CA TYR A 142 -23.82 9.56 13.13
C TYR A 142 -22.66 9.64 14.12
N GLY A 143 -22.93 9.85 15.41
CA GLY A 143 -21.93 9.89 16.47
C GLY A 143 -21.19 11.23 16.57
N CYS A 144 -19.91 11.15 16.94
CA CYS A 144 -19.09 12.32 17.27
C CYS A 144 -18.78 13.17 16.02
N GLN A 145 -18.83 14.49 16.15
CA GLN A 145 -18.50 15.45 15.10
C GLN A 145 -17.64 16.60 15.59
N THR A 146 -16.82 17.10 14.67
CA THR A 146 -15.94 18.24 14.91
C THR A 146 -16.76 19.51 14.98
N SER A 147 -16.61 20.23 16.08
CA SER A 147 -17.08 21.61 16.17
C SER A 147 -15.97 22.53 15.66
N THR A 148 -16.19 23.12 14.49
CA THR A 148 -15.23 24.03 13.84
C THR A 148 -15.93 25.32 13.50
N ARG A 149 -15.39 26.46 13.94
CA ARG A 149 -15.90 27.77 13.55
C ARG A 149 -15.35 28.19 12.19
N TYR A 150 -16.22 28.25 11.19
CA TYR A 150 -15.89 28.83 9.89
C TYR A 150 -15.46 30.29 10.03
N SER A 151 -14.21 30.59 9.73
CA SER A 151 -13.60 31.90 9.88
C SER A 151 -12.35 32.01 9.02
N ILE A 152 -11.79 33.22 8.87
CA ILE A 152 -10.52 33.36 8.14
C ILE A 152 -9.39 32.55 8.80
N VAL A 153 -9.46 32.39 10.13
CA VAL A 153 -8.49 31.62 10.90
C VAL A 153 -8.62 30.13 10.62
N SER A 154 -9.84 29.58 10.46
CA SER A 154 -10.04 28.14 10.17
C SER A 154 -9.50 27.77 8.79
N VAL A 155 -9.62 28.67 7.82
CA VAL A 155 -9.04 28.50 6.49
C VAL A 155 -7.54 28.24 6.59
N PHE A 156 -6.77 29.11 7.24
CA PHE A 156 -5.31 28.97 7.31
C PHE A 156 -4.82 27.88 8.27
N THR A 157 -5.57 27.62 9.35
CA THR A 157 -5.17 26.63 10.36
C THR A 157 -5.52 25.20 9.97
N VAL A 158 -6.61 24.99 9.21
CA VAL A 158 -7.17 23.65 8.95
C VAL A 158 -7.47 23.44 7.46
N THR A 159 -8.42 24.19 6.90
CA THR A 159 -9.06 23.82 5.63
C THR A 159 -8.15 23.95 4.42
N LEU A 160 -7.19 24.88 4.43
CA LEU A 160 -6.28 25.15 3.31
C LEU A 160 -5.27 24.02 3.03
N TRP A 161 -4.88 23.26 4.05
CA TRP A 161 -3.77 22.31 3.93
C TRP A 161 -4.10 21.15 2.98
N SER A 162 -5.28 20.55 3.09
CA SER A 162 -5.69 19.43 2.25
C SER A 162 -5.70 19.74 0.74
N PRO A 163 -6.34 20.83 0.25
CA PRO A 163 -6.32 21.16 -1.18
C PRO A 163 -4.92 21.54 -1.66
N VAL A 164 -4.13 22.27 -0.88
CA VAL A 164 -2.75 22.63 -1.26
C VAL A 164 -1.90 21.37 -1.46
N ILE A 165 -1.94 20.43 -0.51
CA ILE A 165 -1.19 19.17 -0.61
C ILE A 165 -1.67 18.35 -1.81
N THR A 166 -2.98 18.31 -2.06
CA THR A 166 -3.56 17.57 -3.20
C THR A 166 -3.14 18.17 -4.54
N ILE A 167 -3.08 19.51 -4.65
CA ILE A 167 -2.57 20.20 -5.85
C ILE A 167 -1.10 19.85 -6.09
N ILE A 168 -0.27 19.86 -5.02
CA ILE A 168 1.12 19.45 -5.13
C ILE A 168 1.20 17.99 -5.57
N ALA A 169 0.39 17.09 -5.00
CA ALA A 169 0.32 15.69 -5.41
C ALA A 169 -0.04 15.54 -6.89
N ALA A 170 -0.97 16.36 -7.40
CA ALA A 170 -1.37 16.40 -8.80
C ALA A 170 -0.22 16.81 -9.72
N ILE A 171 0.56 17.83 -9.35
CA ILE A 171 1.75 18.26 -10.10
C ILE A 171 2.76 17.11 -10.19
N TYR A 172 3.06 16.43 -9.07
CA TYR A 172 3.93 15.25 -9.08
C TYR A 172 3.34 14.10 -9.90
N GLY A 173 2.02 13.89 -9.86
CA GLY A 173 1.32 12.90 -10.69
C GLY A 173 1.50 13.16 -12.19
N ILE A 174 1.33 14.41 -12.63
CA ILE A 174 1.55 14.81 -14.03
C ILE A 174 3.01 14.56 -14.45
N ILE A 175 3.97 14.91 -13.59
CA ILE A 175 5.39 14.65 -13.85
C ILE A 175 5.66 13.14 -13.97
N ALA A 176 5.09 12.33 -13.08
CA ALA A 176 5.23 10.87 -13.11
C ALA A 176 4.68 10.27 -14.40
N ILE A 177 3.51 10.74 -14.86
CA ILE A 177 2.91 10.33 -16.14
C ILE A 177 3.82 10.73 -17.31
N ARG A 178 4.31 11.97 -17.34
CA ARG A 178 5.20 12.45 -18.42
C ARG A 178 6.48 11.64 -18.51
N LEU A 179 7.12 11.36 -17.36
CA LEU A 179 8.33 10.55 -17.30
C LEU A 179 8.08 9.10 -17.75
N PHE A 180 6.95 8.53 -17.33
CA PHE A 180 6.53 7.19 -17.75
C PHE A 180 6.33 7.11 -19.27
N LEU A 181 5.61 8.08 -19.86
CA LEU A 181 5.34 8.11 -21.30
C LEU A 181 6.63 8.35 -22.11
N SER A 182 7.47 9.28 -21.68
CA SER A 182 8.74 9.60 -22.34
C SER A 182 9.71 8.42 -22.36
N ARG A 183 9.72 7.60 -21.29
CA ARG A 183 10.71 6.51 -21.10
C ARG A 183 10.11 5.12 -21.24
N ARG A 184 8.89 4.98 -21.79
CA ARG A 184 8.11 3.72 -21.79
C ARG A 184 8.88 2.49 -22.30
N LEU A 185 9.76 2.66 -23.28
CA LEU A 185 10.57 1.58 -23.86
C LEU A 185 11.72 1.12 -22.94
N GLN A 186 12.31 2.05 -22.18
CA GLN A 186 13.42 1.79 -21.26
C GLN A 186 12.96 1.60 -19.81
N PHE A 187 11.65 1.73 -19.56
CA PHE A 187 11.09 1.83 -18.22
C PHE A 187 11.32 0.56 -17.39
N GLN A 188 11.20 -0.62 -18.00
CA GLN A 188 11.49 -1.88 -17.32
C GLN A 188 12.95 -1.95 -16.85
N THR A 189 13.89 -1.44 -17.65
CA THR A 189 15.31 -1.38 -17.30
C THR A 189 15.56 -0.41 -16.14
N ILE A 190 14.90 0.76 -16.15
CA ILE A 190 14.97 1.74 -15.07
C ILE A 190 14.42 1.16 -13.76
N LEU A 191 13.27 0.48 -13.82
CA LEU A 191 12.68 -0.18 -12.64
C LEU A 191 13.61 -1.25 -12.05
N LYS A 192 14.19 -2.11 -12.89
CA LYS A 192 15.17 -3.12 -12.46
C LYS A 192 16.42 -2.47 -11.85
N ALA A 193 16.95 -1.42 -12.48
CA ALA A 193 18.15 -0.70 -12.01
C ALA A 193 17.94 0.01 -10.67
N SER A 194 16.73 0.55 -10.44
CA SER A 194 16.40 1.28 -9.21
C SER A 194 16.44 0.42 -7.93
N ARG A 195 16.50 -0.93 -8.06
CA ARG A 195 16.39 -1.90 -6.95
C ARG A 195 15.21 -1.57 -6.02
N SER A 196 14.11 -1.09 -6.61
CA SER A 196 12.88 -0.77 -5.89
C SER A 196 12.02 -2.02 -5.66
N GLY A 197 12.31 -3.13 -6.36
CA GLY A 197 11.49 -4.34 -6.34
C GLY A 197 10.14 -4.17 -7.02
N LEU A 198 9.97 -3.09 -7.80
CA LEU A 198 8.70 -2.68 -8.38
C LEU A 198 8.59 -3.16 -9.83
N ASP A 199 7.56 -3.95 -10.13
CA ASP A 199 7.22 -4.29 -11.51
C ASP A 199 6.41 -3.17 -12.20
N ASN A 200 6.42 -3.16 -13.53
CA ASN A 200 5.69 -2.16 -14.34
C ASN A 200 4.19 -2.15 -14.01
N ARG A 201 3.58 -3.33 -13.81
CA ARG A 201 2.16 -3.45 -13.45
C ARG A 201 1.87 -2.81 -12.09
N HIS A 202 2.74 -3.01 -11.11
CA HIS A 202 2.58 -2.42 -9.78
C HIS A 202 2.78 -0.89 -9.85
N TYR A 203 3.74 -0.40 -10.65
CA TYR A 203 3.93 1.03 -10.88
C TYR A 203 2.66 1.69 -11.46
N ILE A 204 2.07 1.09 -12.50
CA ILE A 204 0.85 1.63 -13.12
C ILE A 204 -0.32 1.62 -12.14
N ARG A 205 -0.48 0.58 -11.31
CA ARG A 205 -1.51 0.53 -10.26
C ARG A 205 -1.34 1.62 -9.21
N LEU A 206 -0.10 1.88 -8.77
CA LEU A 206 0.19 2.98 -7.84
C LEU A 206 -0.14 4.35 -8.46
N LEU A 207 0.20 4.52 -9.74
CA LEU A 207 -0.10 5.76 -10.46
C LEU A 207 -1.61 5.96 -10.61
N ALA A 208 -2.33 4.92 -11.01
CA ALA A 208 -3.79 4.95 -11.14
C ALA A 208 -4.48 5.22 -9.80
N LEU A 209 -4.04 4.59 -8.71
CA LEU A 209 -4.56 4.84 -7.37
C LEU A 209 -4.39 6.32 -6.97
N ALA A 210 -3.18 6.87 -7.15
CA ALA A 210 -2.93 8.27 -6.83
C ALA A 210 -3.75 9.21 -7.73
N SER A 211 -3.93 8.87 -9.02
CA SER A 211 -4.79 9.63 -9.93
C SER A 211 -6.25 9.63 -9.49
N VAL A 212 -6.79 8.50 -9.05
CA VAL A 212 -8.18 8.43 -8.53
C VAL A 212 -8.33 9.30 -7.28
N ASP A 213 -7.37 9.23 -6.36
CA ASP A 213 -7.37 10.08 -5.18
C ASP A 213 -7.33 11.58 -5.54
N ILE A 214 -6.52 11.99 -6.51
CA ILE A 214 -6.49 13.38 -6.98
C ILE A 214 -7.84 13.78 -7.63
N VAL A 215 -8.39 12.94 -8.51
CA VAL A 215 -9.63 13.25 -9.25
C VAL A 215 -10.85 13.34 -8.32
N LEU A 216 -10.91 12.50 -7.28
CA LEU A 216 -12.00 12.51 -6.31
C LEU A 216 -11.75 13.48 -5.15
N GLY A 217 -10.53 13.52 -4.62
CA GLY A 217 -10.15 14.28 -3.45
C GLY A 217 -9.97 15.77 -3.71
N LEU A 218 -9.44 16.17 -4.88
CA LEU A 218 -9.23 17.60 -5.17
C LEU A 218 -10.55 18.38 -5.25
N PRO A 219 -11.58 17.95 -6.01
CA PRO A 219 -12.87 18.65 -6.00
C PRO A 219 -13.49 18.68 -4.61
N PHE A 220 -13.42 17.57 -3.87
CA PHE A 220 -13.99 17.49 -2.53
C PHE A 220 -13.35 18.49 -1.55
N THR A 221 -12.02 18.53 -1.51
CA THR A 221 -11.26 19.44 -0.63
C THR A 221 -11.39 20.91 -1.04
N LEU A 222 -11.48 21.20 -2.34
CA LEU A 222 -11.76 22.55 -2.83
C LEU A 222 -13.18 23.00 -2.49
N LEU A 223 -14.18 22.14 -2.63
CA LEU A 223 -15.55 22.46 -2.24
C LEU A 223 -15.67 22.73 -0.74
N ALA A 224 -14.96 21.97 0.10
CA ALA A 224 -14.89 22.24 1.53
C ALA A 224 -14.27 23.62 1.82
N LEU A 225 -13.19 23.98 1.13
CA LEU A 225 -12.57 25.31 1.22
C LEU A 225 -13.51 26.43 0.78
N VAL A 226 -14.21 26.27 -0.35
CA VAL A 226 -15.17 27.26 -0.84
C VAL A 226 -16.31 27.45 0.16
N LYS A 227 -16.82 26.37 0.75
CA LYS A 227 -17.87 26.44 1.78
C LYS A 227 -17.40 27.16 3.03
N ASP A 228 -16.20 26.85 3.53
CA ASP A 228 -15.61 27.54 4.69
C ASP A 228 -15.48 29.06 4.43
N ILE A 229 -15.05 29.45 3.22
CA ILE A 229 -14.97 30.86 2.82
C ILE A 229 -16.35 31.52 2.69
N GLN A 230 -17.33 30.84 2.10
CA GLN A 230 -18.68 31.37 1.89
C GLN A 230 -19.48 31.50 3.19
N GLN A 231 -19.31 30.57 4.11
CA GLN A 231 -20.01 30.51 5.40
C GLN A 231 -19.21 31.15 6.53
N ARG A 232 -18.14 31.88 6.21
CA ARG A 232 -17.25 32.49 7.19
C ARG A 232 -18.01 33.42 8.13
N MET A 233 -17.74 33.26 9.40
CA MET A 233 -18.20 34.14 10.47
C MET A 233 -17.02 34.93 11.03
N THR A 234 -17.32 36.02 11.73
CA THR A 234 -16.31 36.82 12.42
C THR A 234 -15.62 35.96 13.49
N TYR A 235 -14.30 36.07 13.60
CA TYR A 235 -13.51 35.56 14.72
C TYR A 235 -13.26 36.74 15.69
N PRO A 236 -14.10 36.93 16.74
CA PRO A 236 -14.05 38.13 17.56
C PRO A 236 -12.81 38.15 18.47
N SER A 237 -12.54 37.08 19.20
CA SER A 237 -11.35 36.93 20.02
C SER A 237 -11.14 35.47 20.44
N TRP A 238 -9.92 35.12 20.83
CA TRP A 238 -9.60 33.81 21.40
C TRP A 238 -10.48 33.48 22.62
N GLN A 239 -10.62 34.45 23.53
CA GLN A 239 -11.40 34.31 24.76
C GLN A 239 -12.87 34.04 24.47
N TRP A 240 -13.45 34.70 23.46
CA TRP A 240 -14.84 34.49 23.08
C TRP A 240 -15.07 33.10 22.51
N VAL A 241 -14.17 32.63 21.63
CA VAL A 241 -14.27 31.29 21.04
C VAL A 241 -14.18 30.21 22.11
N HIS A 242 -13.36 30.42 23.15
CA HIS A 242 -13.15 29.42 24.20
C HIS A 242 -13.94 29.66 25.50
N ALA A 243 -14.86 30.63 25.53
CA ALA A 243 -15.55 31.05 26.76
C ALA A 243 -16.32 29.92 27.47
N ASN A 244 -16.82 28.93 26.71
CA ASN A 244 -17.48 27.73 27.24
C ASN A 244 -17.04 26.49 26.46
N TRP A 245 -15.72 26.31 26.34
CA TRP A 245 -15.13 25.29 25.47
C TRP A 245 -15.50 23.86 25.88
N SER A 246 -15.66 23.58 27.17
CA SER A 246 -16.00 22.23 27.68
C SER A 246 -17.40 21.75 27.32
N ARG A 247 -18.24 22.60 26.72
CA ARG A 247 -19.60 22.25 26.32
C ARG A 247 -19.59 21.17 25.23
N VAL A 248 -20.57 20.28 25.30
CA VAL A 248 -20.86 19.27 24.29
C VAL A 248 -22.28 19.56 23.79
N ASP A 249 -22.40 19.88 22.50
CA ASP A 249 -23.69 20.12 21.89
C ASP A 249 -24.22 18.81 21.28
N VAL A 250 -25.51 18.59 21.40
CA VAL A 250 -26.17 17.33 21.04
C VAL A 250 -27.34 17.63 20.13
N TYR A 251 -27.37 16.97 18.98
CA TYR A 251 -28.36 17.18 17.93
C TYR A 251 -29.16 15.91 17.70
N ARG A 252 -30.47 16.03 17.89
CA ARG A 252 -31.44 14.95 17.65
C ARG A 252 -31.81 14.88 16.17
N ALA A 253 -32.17 13.69 15.72
CA ALA A 253 -32.53 13.36 14.35
C ALA A 253 -33.57 14.31 13.75
N ASP A 254 -34.60 14.65 14.51
CA ASP A 254 -35.69 15.55 14.13
C ASP A 254 -35.21 16.99 13.83
N GLN A 255 -34.14 17.45 14.48
CA GLN A 255 -33.64 18.82 14.36
C GLN A 255 -32.95 19.10 13.02
N TYR A 256 -32.30 18.10 12.43
CA TYR A 256 -31.46 18.29 11.24
C TYR A 256 -31.93 17.50 10.02
N MET A 257 -32.83 16.53 10.19
CA MET A 257 -33.38 15.77 9.06
C MET A 257 -34.25 16.62 8.12
N SER A 258 -34.65 17.82 8.54
CA SER A 258 -35.43 18.76 7.72
C SER A 258 -34.63 19.37 6.54
N SER A 259 -33.30 19.33 6.59
CA SER A 259 -32.43 19.92 5.55
C SER A 259 -31.62 18.85 4.82
N GLY A 260 -32.05 18.49 3.61
CA GLY A 260 -31.31 17.53 2.77
C GLY A 260 -29.88 17.97 2.44
N ALA A 261 -29.65 19.29 2.32
CA ALA A 261 -28.32 19.85 2.14
C ALA A 261 -27.42 19.59 3.36
N PHE A 262 -27.97 19.71 4.57
CA PHE A 262 -27.23 19.43 5.80
C PHE A 262 -26.82 17.95 5.89
N ILE A 263 -27.78 17.04 5.69
CA ILE A 263 -27.52 15.59 5.67
C ILE A 263 -26.43 15.24 4.65
N THR A 264 -26.51 15.82 3.45
CA THR A 264 -25.50 15.56 2.40
C THR A 264 -24.10 16.00 2.84
N ASN A 265 -23.97 17.14 3.53
CA ASN A 265 -22.68 17.61 4.03
C ASN A 265 -22.12 16.74 5.16
N LEU A 266 -22.99 16.11 5.96
CA LEU A 266 -22.59 15.22 7.05
C LEU A 266 -22.22 13.82 6.53
N THR A 267 -22.98 13.29 5.58
CA THR A 267 -22.85 11.92 5.08
C THR A 267 -21.75 11.79 4.02
N LEU A 268 -21.67 12.71 3.06
CA LEU A 268 -20.74 12.61 1.92
C LEU A 268 -19.25 12.47 2.35
N PRO A 269 -18.72 13.24 3.31
CA PRO A 269 -17.33 13.07 3.77
C PRO A 269 -17.03 11.69 4.34
N ARG A 270 -18.01 11.05 4.99
CA ARG A 270 -17.87 9.74 5.62
C ARG A 270 -17.78 8.59 4.61
N TRP A 271 -18.35 8.79 3.42
CA TRP A 271 -18.25 7.83 2.31
C TRP A 271 -16.91 7.88 1.58
N LEU A 272 -16.16 8.98 1.67
CA LEU A 272 -14.90 9.11 0.93
C LEU A 272 -13.85 8.04 1.34
N PRO A 273 -13.60 7.75 2.64
CA PRO A 273 -12.70 6.67 3.05
C PRO A 273 -13.18 5.29 2.59
N VAL A 274 -14.49 5.05 2.53
CA VAL A 274 -15.09 3.80 2.06
C VAL A 274 -14.78 3.61 0.57
N LEU A 275 -15.06 4.62 -0.25
CA LEU A 275 -14.84 4.58 -1.69
C LEU A 275 -13.35 4.37 -2.01
N LEU A 276 -12.47 5.10 -1.32
CA LEU A 276 -11.01 4.95 -1.49
C LEU A 276 -10.51 3.58 -1.02
N ALA A 277 -11.08 2.99 0.03
CA ALA A 277 -10.75 1.65 0.49
C ALA A 277 -11.10 0.58 -0.55
N ILE A 278 -12.29 0.67 -1.14
CA ILE A 278 -12.74 -0.23 -2.21
C ILE A 278 -11.83 -0.08 -3.44
N VAL A 279 -11.55 1.15 -3.88
CA VAL A 279 -10.64 1.43 -5.00
C VAL A 279 -9.25 0.85 -4.72
N PHE A 280 -8.72 1.05 -3.51
CA PHE A 280 -7.42 0.49 -3.11
C PHE A 280 -7.41 -1.04 -3.23
N PHE A 281 -8.45 -1.71 -2.74
CA PHE A 281 -8.58 -3.16 -2.85
C PHE A 281 -8.69 -3.63 -4.30
N LEU A 282 -9.43 -2.94 -5.16
CA LEU A 282 -9.52 -3.28 -6.58
C LEU A 282 -8.15 -3.24 -7.27
N PHE A 283 -7.31 -2.24 -6.95
CA PHE A 283 -5.97 -2.14 -7.54
C PHE A 283 -4.98 -3.15 -6.97
N PHE A 284 -4.96 -3.37 -5.66
CA PHE A 284 -3.92 -4.14 -4.97
C PHE A 284 -4.38 -5.52 -4.50
N GLY A 285 -5.61 -5.64 -4.01
CA GLY A 285 -6.19 -6.89 -3.51
C GLY A 285 -6.54 -7.89 -4.61
N VAL A 286 -6.93 -7.42 -5.80
CA VAL A 286 -7.26 -8.31 -6.95
C VAL A 286 -6.02 -8.58 -7.83
N SER A 287 -4.82 -8.30 -7.34
CA SER A 287 -3.59 -8.58 -8.08
C SER A 287 -3.29 -10.08 -8.12
N THR A 288 -2.62 -10.55 -9.19
CA THR A 288 -2.13 -11.93 -9.30
C THR A 288 -1.28 -12.33 -8.10
N ASP A 289 -0.46 -11.40 -7.63
CA ASP A 289 0.41 -11.58 -6.48
C ASP A 289 -0.40 -11.72 -5.18
N ALA A 290 -1.43 -10.89 -5.00
CA ALA A 290 -2.35 -10.97 -3.88
C ALA A 290 -3.18 -12.26 -3.88
N ILE A 291 -3.78 -12.64 -5.02
CA ILE A 291 -4.56 -13.88 -5.14
C ILE A 291 -3.68 -15.10 -4.83
N GLY A 292 -2.41 -15.10 -5.27
CA GLY A 292 -1.45 -16.14 -4.94
C GLY A 292 -1.13 -16.23 -3.45
N GLU A 293 -1.00 -15.09 -2.76
CA GLU A 293 -0.82 -15.02 -1.30
C GLU A 293 -2.08 -15.47 -0.55
N TYR A 294 -3.27 -15.08 -1.00
CA TYR A 294 -4.53 -15.53 -0.40
C TYR A 294 -4.70 -17.04 -0.51
N GLY A 295 -4.37 -17.62 -1.67
CA GLY A 295 -4.34 -19.07 -1.85
C GLY A 295 -3.34 -19.78 -0.92
N ARG A 296 -2.20 -19.14 -0.60
CA ARG A 296 -1.26 -19.66 0.41
C ARG A 296 -1.86 -19.62 1.81
N TRP A 297 -2.47 -18.51 2.21
CA TRP A 297 -3.11 -18.40 3.52
C TRP A 297 -4.25 -19.40 3.68
N LEU A 298 -5.06 -19.58 2.64
CA LEU A 298 -6.14 -20.58 2.61
C LEU A 298 -5.59 -22.01 2.73
N ARG A 299 -4.53 -22.37 2.01
CA ARG A 299 -3.90 -23.69 2.15
C ARG A 299 -3.33 -23.91 3.54
N TRP A 300 -2.66 -22.90 4.10
CA TRP A 300 -2.11 -22.96 5.45
C TRP A 300 -3.22 -23.11 6.50
N LEU A 301 -4.31 -22.35 6.37
CA LEU A 301 -5.47 -22.44 7.26
C LEU A 301 -6.13 -23.81 7.14
N ARG A 302 -6.29 -24.31 5.91
CA ARG A 302 -6.84 -25.64 5.62
C ARG A 302 -6.03 -26.77 6.23
N GLN A 303 -4.69 -26.69 6.14
CA GLN A 303 -3.76 -27.64 6.78
C GLN A 303 -3.87 -27.62 8.31
N ARG A 304 -4.17 -26.47 8.92
CA ARG A 304 -4.38 -26.36 10.37
C ARG A 304 -5.78 -26.77 10.82
N CYS A 305 -6.79 -26.60 9.99
CA CYS A 305 -8.18 -26.98 10.28
C CYS A 305 -8.51 -28.43 9.91
N GLY A 306 -7.54 -29.24 9.47
CA GLY A 306 -7.71 -30.69 9.24
C GLY A 306 -8.54 -31.07 8.02
N PHE A 307 -8.87 -30.12 7.13
CA PHE A 307 -9.66 -30.39 5.93
C PHE A 307 -8.74 -30.76 4.75
N ASP A 308 -7.99 -31.84 4.82
CA ASP A 308 -7.26 -32.32 3.64
C ASP A 308 -8.22 -32.98 2.65
N PHE A 309 -8.59 -32.27 1.57
CA PHE A 309 -8.82 -33.00 0.32
C PHE A 309 -7.44 -33.14 -0.30
N VAL A 310 -6.99 -34.38 -0.38
CA VAL A 310 -5.97 -34.81 -1.31
C VAL A 310 -6.47 -34.45 -2.72
N SER A 311 -6.17 -33.23 -3.18
CA SER A 311 -6.27 -32.92 -4.59
C SER A 311 -5.05 -33.57 -5.24
N GLN A 312 -5.19 -34.85 -5.54
CA GLN A 312 -4.28 -35.54 -6.43
C GLN A 312 -4.45 -34.90 -7.80
N LYS A 313 -3.72 -33.81 -8.03
CA LYS A 313 -3.49 -33.32 -9.38
C LYS A 313 -2.57 -34.36 -10.00
N GLN A 314 -3.20 -35.37 -10.61
CA GLN A 314 -2.51 -36.37 -11.40
C GLN A 314 -1.89 -35.61 -12.57
N GLU A 315 -0.64 -35.16 -12.41
CA GLU A 315 0.16 -34.73 -13.54
C GLU A 315 0.37 -35.98 -14.39
N LEU A 316 -0.47 -36.13 -15.42
CA LEU A 316 -0.22 -37.05 -16.51
C LEU A 316 1.21 -36.75 -17.00
N PRO A 317 2.10 -37.76 -17.06
CA PRO A 317 3.44 -37.55 -17.57
C PRO A 317 3.32 -37.02 -18.99
N LYS A 318 3.67 -35.74 -19.16
CA LYS A 318 3.70 -35.09 -20.47
C LYS A 318 4.93 -35.64 -21.18
N VAL A 319 4.81 -36.85 -21.72
CA VAL A 319 5.76 -37.40 -22.68
C VAL A 319 5.63 -36.53 -23.92
N ILE A 320 6.50 -35.53 -24.03
CA ILE A 320 6.72 -34.80 -25.27
C ILE A 320 7.71 -35.66 -26.05
N PRO A 321 7.30 -36.42 -27.07
CA PRO A 321 8.27 -37.07 -27.94
C PRO A 321 9.14 -35.98 -28.58
N LYS A 322 10.44 -36.00 -28.29
CA LYS A 322 11.41 -35.22 -29.06
C LYS A 322 11.46 -35.84 -30.45
N LEU A 323 10.74 -35.23 -31.38
CA LEU A 323 10.85 -35.55 -32.80
C LEU A 323 12.23 -35.07 -33.28
N GLY A 324 13.07 -36.02 -33.70
CA GLY A 324 14.15 -35.80 -34.65
C GLY A 324 15.48 -35.26 -34.10
N SER A 325 16.32 -36.15 -33.61
CA SER A 325 17.75 -36.18 -33.98
C SER A 325 18.39 -37.48 -33.48
N THR A 326 18.06 -38.59 -34.14
CA THR A 326 18.86 -39.82 -34.01
C THR A 326 20.18 -39.56 -34.73
N ILE A 327 21.21 -39.26 -33.96
CA ILE A 327 22.60 -39.34 -34.41
C ILE A 327 22.93 -40.83 -34.51
N VAL A 328 23.09 -41.32 -35.73
CA VAL A 328 23.55 -42.67 -36.00
C VAL A 328 25.03 -42.73 -35.62
N GLN A 329 25.38 -43.55 -34.62
CA GLN A 329 26.76 -43.96 -34.38
C GLN A 329 27.19 -44.94 -35.49
N PRO A 330 28.35 -44.75 -36.13
CA PRO A 330 28.86 -45.73 -37.08
C PRO A 330 29.31 -46.99 -36.32
N LEU A 331 28.88 -48.12 -36.85
CA LEU A 331 29.15 -49.47 -36.40
C LEU A 331 30.64 -49.81 -36.64
N GLY A 332 31.40 -50.09 -35.58
CA GLY A 332 32.73 -50.70 -35.71
C GLY A 332 33.73 -50.30 -34.64
N SER A 333 33.75 -51.03 -33.53
CA SER A 333 34.98 -51.52 -32.86
C SER A 333 34.58 -52.27 -31.60
N ASP A 334 34.20 -53.53 -31.77
CA ASP A 334 34.33 -54.52 -30.71
C ASP A 334 35.82 -54.69 -30.43
N THR A 335 36.27 -54.33 -29.25
CA THR A 335 37.42 -54.99 -28.63
C THR A 335 36.93 -55.54 -27.30
N LYS A 336 36.58 -56.82 -27.34
CA LYS A 336 36.39 -57.68 -26.18
C LYS A 336 37.73 -57.82 -25.47
N ASP A 337 37.76 -57.57 -24.17
CA ASP A 337 38.74 -58.21 -23.30
C ASP A 337 37.98 -59.25 -22.46
N GLU A 338 38.17 -60.52 -22.84
CA GLU A 338 37.76 -61.71 -22.11
C GLU A 338 38.75 -61.98 -20.96
N ASN A 339 38.21 -62.40 -19.82
CA ASN A 339 38.94 -62.85 -18.65
C ASN A 339 39.76 -64.12 -18.94
N LEU A 340 41.00 -64.17 -18.42
CA LEU A 340 41.72 -65.40 -18.09
C LEU A 340 42.54 -65.15 -16.80
N GLY A 341 42.48 -66.10 -15.87
CA GLY A 341 42.93 -65.96 -14.48
C GLY A 341 44.35 -66.43 -14.19
N GLU A 342 44.55 -66.76 -12.91
CA GLU A 342 45.73 -67.31 -12.20
C GLU A 342 46.78 -66.25 -11.76
N GLU A 343 46.79 -65.90 -10.47
CA GLU A 343 47.65 -66.46 -9.40
C GLU A 343 49.13 -66.09 -9.53
N GLU A 344 49.64 -65.20 -8.66
CA GLU A 344 50.66 -65.55 -7.66
C GLU A 344 51.09 -64.35 -6.81
N LEU A 345 51.23 -64.62 -5.51
CA LEU A 345 51.90 -63.81 -4.51
C LEU A 345 53.34 -63.47 -4.92
N LEU A 346 53.80 -62.25 -4.63
CA LEU A 346 55.13 -62.02 -4.07
C LEU A 346 55.17 -60.67 -3.34
N LYS A 347 55.44 -60.76 -2.03
CA LYS A 347 55.80 -59.67 -1.12
C LYS A 347 57.32 -59.49 -1.17
N ASP A 348 57.77 -58.25 -1.19
CA ASP A 348 58.97 -57.66 -0.55
C ASP A 348 59.24 -56.32 -1.25
N GLY A 349 59.62 -55.20 -0.64
CA GLY A 349 60.02 -54.84 0.70
C GLY A 349 60.68 -53.44 0.61
N GLY A 350 60.53 -52.60 1.64
CA GLY A 350 61.33 -51.37 1.86
C GLY A 350 60.78 -50.07 1.25
N LEU A 351 60.10 -49.19 2.00
CA LEU A 351 60.61 -48.18 2.96
C LEU A 351 60.83 -46.79 2.31
N PHE A 352 59.87 -45.87 2.46
CA PHE A 352 60.07 -44.52 3.05
C PHE A 352 58.73 -43.77 3.23
N GLU A 353 58.44 -43.35 4.46
CA GLU A 353 57.36 -42.46 4.93
C GLU A 353 57.61 -40.97 4.53
N PRO A 354 56.73 -39.96 4.81
CA PRO A 354 55.47 -39.96 5.59
C PRO A 354 54.30 -39.13 4.96
N GLN A 355 53.20 -39.01 5.73
CA GLN A 355 52.13 -37.98 5.70
C GLN A 355 50.89 -38.24 4.82
N SER A 356 49.80 -38.68 5.47
CA SER A 356 48.44 -38.49 5.00
C SER A 356 47.64 -37.60 5.96
N SER A 357 47.35 -36.37 5.55
CA SER A 357 46.13 -35.69 5.94
C SER A 357 45.69 -34.77 4.81
N MET A 358 44.37 -34.75 4.56
CA MET A 358 43.64 -33.81 3.71
C MET A 358 43.56 -34.12 2.19
N ARG A 359 42.41 -34.69 1.79
CA ARG A 359 41.90 -34.67 0.41
C ARG A 359 41.36 -33.27 0.09
N PRO A 360 41.71 -32.63 -1.05
CA PRO A 360 40.93 -31.55 -1.60
C PRO A 360 39.90 -32.10 -2.61
N VAL A 361 38.63 -31.74 -2.40
CA VAL A 361 37.54 -31.92 -3.36
C VAL A 361 37.77 -30.96 -4.53
N VAL A 362 38.18 -31.47 -5.69
CA VAL A 362 38.34 -30.67 -6.91
C VAL A 362 37.05 -30.70 -7.73
N SER A 363 36.47 -29.52 -7.84
CA SER A 363 35.33 -29.13 -8.66
C SER A 363 35.56 -29.40 -10.16
N LYS A 364 34.67 -30.18 -10.81
CA LYS A 364 34.63 -30.29 -12.27
C LYS A 364 33.99 -29.04 -12.86
N ARG A 365 34.81 -28.14 -13.41
CA ARG A 365 34.37 -27.08 -14.34
C ARG A 365 34.21 -27.69 -15.73
N VAL A 366 33.07 -27.43 -16.37
CA VAL A 366 32.80 -27.77 -17.77
C VAL A 366 33.50 -26.73 -18.64
N ALA A 367 34.37 -27.17 -19.54
CA ALA A 367 34.96 -26.35 -20.59
C ALA A 367 34.17 -26.56 -21.89
N VAL A 368 33.72 -25.46 -22.51
CA VAL A 368 33.11 -25.46 -23.84
C VAL A 368 34.16 -24.95 -24.80
N ALA A 369 34.63 -25.82 -25.70
CA ALA A 369 35.49 -25.43 -26.82
C ALA A 369 34.60 -25.15 -28.03
N VAL A 370 34.74 -23.96 -28.63
CA VAL A 370 34.10 -23.58 -29.89
C VAL A 370 35.16 -23.65 -30.97
N LEU A 371 34.97 -24.54 -31.93
CA LEU A 371 35.85 -24.69 -33.09
C LEU A 371 35.28 -23.80 -34.21
N VAL A 372 36.09 -22.83 -34.66
CA VAL A 372 35.75 -21.93 -35.77
C VAL A 372 36.54 -22.39 -36.99
N GLU A 373 35.88 -23.04 -37.94
CA GLU A 373 36.46 -23.30 -39.25
C GLU A 373 36.40 -22.03 -40.10
N ARG A 374 37.53 -21.70 -40.70
CA ARG A 374 37.73 -20.54 -41.57
C ARG A 374 37.91 -21.09 -42.98
N GLU A 375 36.87 -21.01 -43.81
CA GLU A 375 37.00 -21.34 -45.23
C GLU A 375 37.77 -20.21 -45.94
N VAL A 376 38.84 -20.59 -46.64
CA VAL A 376 39.54 -19.75 -47.60
C VAL A 376 39.19 -20.28 -48.98
N ALA A 377 38.50 -19.44 -49.76
CA ALA A 377 38.48 -19.50 -51.22
C ALA A 377 38.32 -18.08 -51.76
#